data_AF-A0A4S8IQX7-F1
#
_entry.id   AF-A0A4S8IQX7-F1
#
_cell.length_a   1.000
_cell.length_b   1.000
_cell.length_c   1.000
_cell.angle_alpha   90.00
_cell.angle_beta   90.00
_cell.angle_gamma   90.00
#
_symmetry.space_group_name_H-M   'P 1'
#
loop_
_entity.id
_entity.type
_entity.pdbx_description
1 polymer ?
#
loop_
_entity_poly.entity_id
_entity_poly.type
_entity_poly.pdbx_seq_one_letter_code
_entity_poly.pdbx_strand_id
1 'polypeptide(L)'
;MWLFRATGNETYLDILSSENNGGVRSMFSWDDKFFGVQLLVSKNDNPWAAYKENVDIFVCSVMQKAGDTNVPMSPGGMLWFQPWGNTQYITSSMLVLSIYADYLKAAGATLECLGGNVRPKDLISFVTSQVDYILSANPKNLSYMVGFGSSYPVQVHHRSASIVSIKSNLKSIGCKSPSPPAMRL
;
A
#
# COMPACT_ATOMS: atom_id res chain seq x y z
N MET A 1 -7.96 17.59 -7.31
CA MET A 1 -8.52 16.22 -7.44
C MET A 1 -9.68 15.89 -6.49
N TRP A 2 -9.50 15.75 -5.17
CA TRP A 2 -10.63 15.39 -4.29
C TRP A 2 -11.78 16.42 -4.32
N LEU A 3 -11.46 17.71 -4.33
CA LEU A 3 -12.44 18.77 -4.51
C LEU A 3 -13.17 18.67 -5.86
N PHE A 4 -12.45 18.36 -6.95
CA PHE A 4 -13.08 18.08 -8.24
C PHE A 4 -14.10 16.94 -8.12
N ARG A 5 -13.73 15.80 -7.52
CA ARG A 5 -14.65 14.65 -7.34
C ARG A 5 -15.87 14.97 -6.47
N ALA A 6 -15.69 15.82 -5.45
CA ALA A 6 -16.77 16.18 -4.54
C ALA A 6 -17.74 17.22 -5.13
N THR A 7 -17.24 18.12 -5.97
CA THR A 7 -17.99 19.31 -6.44
C THR A 7 -18.35 19.28 -7.92
N GLY A 8 -17.67 18.48 -8.74
CA GLY A 8 -17.76 18.53 -10.20
C GLY A 8 -17.17 19.78 -10.83
N ASN A 9 -16.53 20.67 -10.06
CA ASN A 9 -15.96 21.90 -10.59
C ASN A 9 -14.61 21.65 -11.27
N GLU A 10 -14.60 21.76 -12.61
CA GLU A 10 -13.44 21.52 -13.49
C GLU A 10 -12.23 22.40 -13.18
N THR A 11 -12.41 23.58 -12.57
CA THR A 11 -11.29 24.44 -12.16
C THR A 11 -10.32 23.72 -11.23
N TYR A 12 -10.80 22.77 -10.40
CA TYR A 12 -9.93 21.96 -9.55
C TYR A 12 -9.18 20.82 -10.28
N LEU A 13 -9.65 20.43 -11.47
CA LEU A 13 -8.97 19.49 -12.35
C LEU A 13 -7.95 20.21 -13.23
N ASP A 14 -8.29 21.41 -13.72
CA ASP A 14 -7.43 22.26 -14.56
C ASP A 14 -6.09 22.61 -13.91
N ILE A 15 -6.04 22.65 -12.57
CA ILE A 15 -4.78 22.80 -11.82
C ILE A 15 -3.75 21.74 -12.23
N LEU A 16 -4.17 20.50 -12.55
CA LEU A 16 -3.26 19.44 -12.97
C LEU A 16 -2.67 19.68 -14.36
N SER A 17 -3.37 20.41 -15.22
CA SER A 17 -2.93 20.76 -16.56
C SER A 17 -1.82 21.83 -16.54
N SER A 18 -1.82 22.68 -15.51
CA SER A 18 -0.78 23.71 -15.30
C SER A 18 0.43 23.23 -14.50
N GLU A 19 0.36 22.04 -13.91
CA GLU A 19 1.37 21.50 -12.99
C GLU A 19 2.20 20.39 -13.65
N ASN A 20 3.39 20.13 -13.11
CA ASN A 20 4.19 18.99 -13.53
C ASN A 20 3.48 17.66 -13.15
N ASN A 21 3.58 16.64 -14.00
CA ASN A 21 2.98 15.31 -13.79
C ASN A 21 3.58 14.51 -12.62
N GLY A 22 4.50 15.10 -11.84
CA GLY A 22 5.10 14.56 -10.63
C GLY A 22 6.14 13.44 -10.82
N GLY A 23 6.38 13.02 -12.06
CA GLY A 23 7.27 11.91 -12.41
C GLY A 23 6.84 10.55 -11.83
N VAL A 24 7.63 9.51 -12.10
CA VAL A 24 7.40 8.19 -11.52
C VAL A 24 7.56 8.26 -10.00
N ARG A 25 6.53 7.85 -9.26
CA ARG A 25 6.58 7.79 -7.78
C ARG A 25 7.03 6.40 -7.35
N SER A 26 7.73 6.33 -6.22
CA SER A 26 8.25 5.07 -5.66
C SER A 26 7.33 4.45 -4.60
N MET A 27 6.29 5.17 -4.15
CA MET A 27 5.32 4.68 -3.17
C MET A 27 4.06 5.53 -3.14
N PHE A 28 2.95 4.96 -2.66
CA PHE A 28 1.78 5.71 -2.20
C PHE A 28 1.77 5.72 -0.66
N SER A 29 1.83 6.91 -0.04
CA SER A 29 2.05 7.01 1.40
C SER A 29 1.44 8.25 2.06
N TRP A 30 1.63 8.33 3.38
CA TRP A 30 1.23 9.49 4.18
C TRP A 30 2.01 10.75 3.84
N ASP A 31 3.20 10.65 3.24
CA ASP A 31 4.01 11.80 2.83
C ASP A 31 3.71 12.15 1.37
N ASP A 32 3.69 11.12 0.51
CA ASP A 32 3.48 11.24 -0.92
C ASP A 32 2.12 10.69 -1.37
N LYS A 33 1.20 11.62 -1.65
CA LYS A 33 -0.17 11.34 -2.11
C LYS A 33 -0.32 11.63 -3.61
N PHE A 34 0.73 12.16 -4.25
CA PHE A 34 0.66 12.58 -5.63
C PHE A 34 0.43 11.38 -6.55
N PHE A 35 0.99 10.22 -6.20
CA PHE A 35 0.67 8.96 -6.88
C PHE A 35 -0.84 8.69 -6.92
N GLY A 36 -1.57 8.99 -5.84
CA GLY A 36 -3.03 8.85 -5.80
C GLY A 36 -3.72 9.75 -6.82
N VAL A 37 -3.18 10.94 -7.09
CA VAL A 37 -3.70 11.82 -8.16
C VAL A 37 -3.42 11.22 -9.53
N GLN A 38 -2.19 10.74 -9.78
CA GLN A 38 -1.81 10.05 -11.03
C GLN A 38 -2.71 8.85 -11.30
N LEU A 39 -2.92 8.01 -10.29
CA LEU A 39 -3.84 6.88 -10.37
C LEU A 39 -5.26 7.35 -10.69
N LEU A 40 -5.79 8.38 -10.02
CA LEU A 40 -7.17 8.81 -10.28
C LEU A 40 -7.40 9.30 -11.72
N VAL A 41 -6.42 9.99 -12.33
CA VAL A 41 -6.53 10.43 -13.72
C VAL A 41 -6.19 9.35 -14.74
N SER A 42 -5.43 8.31 -14.37
CA SER A 42 -4.96 7.26 -15.29
C SER A 42 -6.06 6.38 -15.88
N LYS A 43 -7.31 6.54 -15.45
CA LYS A 43 -8.47 5.90 -16.07
C LYS A 43 -8.72 6.41 -17.51
N ASN A 44 -8.28 7.62 -17.83
CA ASN A 44 -8.48 8.25 -19.14
C ASN A 44 -7.12 8.73 -19.69
N ASP A 45 -6.67 8.14 -20.80
CA ASP A 45 -5.36 8.45 -21.39
C ASP A 45 -5.26 9.88 -21.95
N ASN A 46 -6.35 10.46 -22.42
CA ASN A 46 -6.35 11.84 -22.92
C ASN A 46 -7.09 12.75 -21.92
N PRO A 47 -6.48 13.84 -21.39
CA PRO A 47 -5.11 14.34 -21.62
C PRO A 47 -4.02 13.74 -20.70
N TRP A 48 -4.31 12.68 -19.94
CA TRP A 48 -3.50 12.24 -18.80
C TRP A 48 -2.47 11.13 -19.10
N ALA A 49 -2.06 10.96 -20.36
CA ALA A 49 -1.20 9.86 -20.80
C ALA A 49 0.11 9.78 -20.00
N ALA A 50 0.75 10.93 -19.75
CA ALA A 50 1.98 10.97 -18.97
C ALA A 50 1.78 10.59 -17.49
N TYR A 51 0.61 10.92 -16.91
CA TYR A 51 0.28 10.47 -15.55
C TYR A 51 0.05 8.97 -15.50
N LYS A 52 -0.61 8.41 -16.53
CA LYS A 52 -0.79 6.97 -16.68
C LYS A 52 0.53 6.23 -16.87
N GLU A 53 1.43 6.74 -17.71
CA GLU A 53 2.76 6.15 -17.90
C GLU A 53 3.54 6.05 -16.58
N ASN A 54 3.48 7.09 -15.75
CA ASN A 54 4.09 7.06 -14.41
C ASN A 54 3.49 5.96 -13.50
N VAL A 55 2.17 5.73 -13.59
CA VAL A 55 1.48 4.65 -12.87
C VAL A 55 1.90 3.29 -13.42
N ASP A 56 1.98 3.14 -14.74
CA ASP A 56 2.40 1.91 -15.41
C ASP A 56 3.79 1.47 -14.97
N ILE A 57 4.75 2.40 -14.95
CA ILE A 57 6.13 2.13 -14.51
C ILE A 57 6.16 1.66 -13.05
N PHE A 58 5.43 2.34 -12.15
CA PHE A 58 5.34 1.94 -10.75
C PHE A 58 4.71 0.55 -10.59
N VAL A 59 3.60 0.28 -11.28
CA VAL A 59 2.93 -1.03 -11.22
C VAL A 59 3.85 -2.13 -11.75
N CYS A 60 4.57 -1.90 -12.86
CA CYS A 60 5.55 -2.85 -13.37
C CYS A 60 6.67 -3.12 -12.34
N SER A 61 7.15 -2.09 -11.63
CA SER A 61 8.17 -2.22 -10.59
C SER A 61 7.69 -3.07 -9.40
N VAL A 62 6.47 -2.82 -8.92
CA VAL A 62 5.86 -3.60 -7.82
C VAL A 62 5.64 -5.06 -8.25
N MET A 63 5.18 -5.27 -9.48
CA MET A 63 4.92 -6.61 -10.05
C MET A 63 6.18 -7.41 -10.39
N GLN A 64 7.37 -6.90 -10.08
CA GLN A 64 8.66 -7.52 -10.41
C GLN A 64 8.89 -7.66 -11.93
N LYS A 65 8.39 -6.68 -12.71
CA LYS A 65 8.39 -6.67 -14.17
C LYS A 65 9.12 -5.46 -14.79
N ALA A 66 9.88 -4.71 -14.00
CA ALA A 66 10.66 -3.54 -14.43
C ALA A 66 12.20 -3.73 -14.37
N GLY A 67 12.68 -4.96 -14.20
CA GLY A 67 14.13 -5.26 -14.16
C GLY A 67 14.80 -4.67 -12.92
N ASP A 68 15.88 -3.92 -13.13
CA ASP A 68 16.70 -3.34 -12.05
C ASP A 68 15.98 -2.27 -11.22
N THR A 69 14.82 -1.79 -11.69
CA THR A 69 14.00 -0.79 -10.99
C THR A 69 12.86 -1.40 -10.19
N ASN A 70 12.80 -2.72 -10.07
CA ASN A 70 11.82 -3.42 -9.25
C ASN A 70 11.92 -2.99 -7.77
N VAL A 71 10.77 -2.90 -7.11
CA VAL A 71 10.73 -2.79 -5.65
C VAL A 71 11.41 -4.04 -5.07
N PRO A 72 12.38 -3.91 -4.15
CA PRO A 72 13.04 -5.08 -3.56
C PRO A 72 12.04 -6.03 -2.91
N MET A 73 12.36 -7.33 -2.91
CA MET A 73 11.54 -8.36 -2.30
C MET A 73 12.40 -9.24 -1.40
N SER A 74 11.85 -9.63 -0.24
CA SER A 74 12.52 -10.57 0.65
C SER A 74 12.61 -11.95 0.00
N PRO A 75 13.55 -12.80 0.42
CA PRO A 75 13.61 -14.19 -0.05
C PRO A 75 12.31 -14.99 0.22
N GLY A 76 11.51 -14.55 1.20
CA GLY A 76 10.19 -15.14 1.50
C GLY A 76 9.05 -14.62 0.62
N GLY A 77 9.28 -13.64 -0.26
CA GLY A 77 8.28 -13.12 -1.19
C GLY A 77 7.55 -11.85 -0.72
N MET A 78 8.00 -11.18 0.34
CA MET A 78 7.39 -9.92 0.80
C MET A 78 8.08 -8.73 0.16
N LEU A 79 7.33 -7.81 -0.44
CA LEU A 79 7.85 -6.54 -0.91
C LEU A 79 8.54 -5.75 0.21
N TRP A 80 9.58 -5.00 -0.13
CA TRP A 80 10.39 -4.24 0.81
C TRP A 80 10.62 -2.82 0.29
N PHE A 81 9.88 -1.87 0.85
CA PHE A 81 10.01 -0.45 0.56
C PHE A 81 10.99 0.24 1.51
N GLN A 82 10.89 -0.03 2.82
CA GLN A 82 11.71 0.64 3.82
C GLN A 82 11.72 -0.10 5.17
N PRO A 83 12.70 0.17 6.06
CA PRO A 83 12.80 -0.50 7.35
C PRO A 83 11.69 -0.16 8.35
N TRP A 84 11.03 1.00 8.23
CA TRP A 84 10.04 1.47 9.20
C TRP A 84 8.63 1.31 8.68
N GLY A 85 7.85 0.43 9.31
CA GLY A 85 6.44 0.25 8.96
C GLY A 85 6.21 -0.29 7.54
N ASN A 86 7.12 -1.14 7.03
CA ASN A 86 7.08 -1.66 5.66
C ASN A 86 5.68 -2.17 5.22
N THR A 87 4.95 -2.84 6.11
CA THR A 87 3.59 -3.34 5.85
C THR A 87 2.61 -2.24 5.43
N GLN A 88 2.76 -1.01 5.90
CA GLN A 88 1.97 0.14 5.46
C GLN A 88 2.13 0.43 3.96
N TYR A 89 3.37 0.34 3.47
CA TYR A 89 3.69 0.63 2.08
C TYR A 89 3.28 -0.52 1.16
N ILE A 90 3.39 -1.75 1.65
CA ILE A 90 2.86 -2.93 0.95
C ILE A 90 1.35 -2.81 0.80
N THR A 91 0.59 -2.62 1.90
CA THR A 91 -0.87 -2.56 1.84
C THR A 91 -1.38 -1.39 1.00
N SER A 92 -0.70 -0.23 1.07
CA SER A 92 -1.01 0.92 0.20
C SER A 92 -0.76 0.60 -1.28
N SER A 93 0.31 -0.12 -1.60
CA SER A 93 0.58 -0.59 -2.96
C SER A 93 -0.45 -1.63 -3.40
N MET A 94 -0.90 -2.52 -2.51
CA MET A 94 -1.92 -3.52 -2.84
C MET A 94 -3.28 -2.89 -3.14
N LEU A 95 -3.63 -1.82 -2.40
CA LEU A 95 -4.81 -1.01 -2.71
C LEU A 95 -4.71 -0.41 -4.12
N VAL A 96 -3.57 0.21 -4.43
CA VAL A 96 -3.29 0.78 -5.76
C VAL A 96 -3.40 -0.27 -6.86
N LEU A 97 -2.73 -1.41 -6.71
CA LEU A 97 -2.74 -2.50 -7.71
C LEU A 97 -4.15 -3.04 -7.93
N SER A 98 -4.95 -3.14 -6.86
CA SER A 98 -6.35 -3.59 -6.94
C SER A 98 -7.20 -2.61 -7.76
N ILE A 99 -7.09 -1.31 -7.46
CA ILE A 99 -7.79 -0.26 -8.22
C ILE A 99 -7.33 -0.26 -9.69
N TYR A 100 -6.03 -0.42 -9.92
CA TYR A 100 -5.49 -0.42 -11.27
C TYR A 100 -5.91 -1.64 -12.08
N ALA A 101 -6.05 -2.80 -11.43
CA ALA A 101 -6.63 -4.00 -12.04
C ALA A 101 -8.07 -3.75 -12.52
N ASP A 102 -8.88 -3.03 -11.74
CA ASP A 102 -10.23 -2.65 -12.15
C ASP A 102 -10.22 -1.71 -13.36
N TYR A 103 -9.27 -0.79 -13.45
CA TYR A 103 -9.14 0.10 -14.60
C TYR A 103 -8.78 -0.65 -15.87
N LEU A 104 -7.77 -1.51 -15.81
CA LEU A 104 -7.38 -2.35 -16.95
C LEU A 104 -8.53 -3.27 -17.36
N LYS A 105 -9.25 -3.86 -16.39
CA LYS A 105 -10.42 -4.70 -16.66
C LYS A 105 -11.53 -3.93 -17.35
N ALA A 106 -11.86 -2.73 -16.86
CA ALA A 106 -12.90 -1.89 -17.46
C ALA A 106 -12.54 -1.44 -18.89
N ALA A 107 -11.25 -1.22 -19.16
CA ALA A 107 -10.74 -0.87 -20.49
C ALA A 107 -10.53 -2.07 -21.42
N GLY A 108 -10.67 -3.32 -20.93
CA GLY A 108 -10.29 -4.51 -21.70
C GLY A 108 -8.79 -4.57 -22.02
N ALA A 109 -7.96 -3.88 -21.24
CA ALA A 109 -6.55 -3.66 -21.51
C ALA A 109 -5.65 -4.63 -20.73
N THR A 110 -4.40 -4.72 -21.19
CA THR A 110 -3.30 -5.40 -20.50
C THR A 110 -2.17 -4.40 -20.34
N LEU A 111 -1.48 -4.42 -19.19
CA LEU A 111 -0.31 -3.59 -18.95
C LEU A 111 0.91 -4.23 -19.60
N GLU A 112 1.63 -3.47 -20.40
CA GLU A 112 2.90 -3.89 -21.00
C GLU A 112 4.06 -3.46 -20.10
N CYS A 113 4.87 -4.43 -19.67
CA CYS A 113 6.06 -4.20 -18.86
C CYS A 113 7.27 -4.84 -19.53
N LEU A 114 8.48 -4.37 -19.20
CA LEU A 114 9.74 -4.93 -19.70
C LEU A 114 9.86 -6.44 -19.44
N GLY A 115 9.46 -6.89 -18.26
CA GLY A 115 9.47 -8.30 -17.85
C GLY A 115 8.29 -9.15 -18.36
N GLY A 116 7.48 -8.60 -19.27
CA GLY A 116 6.30 -9.23 -19.85
C GLY A 116 4.97 -8.66 -19.35
N ASN A 117 3.93 -8.92 -20.13
CA ASN A 117 2.60 -8.33 -19.95
C ASN A 117 1.92 -8.79 -18.65
N VAL A 118 1.21 -7.85 -18.02
CA VAL A 118 0.48 -8.02 -16.75
C VAL A 118 -1.00 -7.79 -17.00
N ARG A 119 -1.82 -8.83 -16.83
CA ARG A 119 -3.28 -8.75 -16.96
C ARG A 119 -3.93 -8.38 -15.62
N PRO A 120 -5.18 -7.90 -15.61
CA PRO A 120 -5.92 -7.62 -14.37
C PRO A 120 -5.87 -8.76 -13.34
N LYS A 121 -6.03 -10.01 -13.78
CA LYS A 121 -5.98 -11.18 -12.89
C LYS A 121 -4.60 -11.44 -12.29
N ASP A 122 -3.54 -11.06 -13.00
CA ASP A 122 -2.16 -11.24 -12.52
C ASP A 122 -1.90 -10.22 -11.39
N LEU A 123 -2.40 -8.99 -11.52
CA LEU A 123 -2.38 -7.97 -10.44
C LEU A 123 -3.11 -8.47 -9.19
N ILE A 124 -4.34 -8.97 -9.33
CA ILE A 124 -5.13 -9.47 -8.19
C ILE A 124 -4.47 -10.70 -7.53
N SER A 125 -3.86 -11.58 -8.33
CA SER A 125 -3.13 -12.74 -7.79
C SER A 125 -1.92 -12.29 -6.97
N PHE A 126 -1.18 -11.28 -7.45
CA PHE A 126 -0.06 -10.71 -6.72
C PHE A 126 -0.50 -9.94 -5.45
N VAL A 127 -1.60 -9.20 -5.53
CA VAL A 127 -2.22 -8.58 -4.35
C VAL A 127 -2.55 -9.63 -3.28
N THR A 128 -3.17 -10.72 -3.71
CA THR A 128 -3.54 -11.83 -2.82
C THR A 128 -2.30 -12.43 -2.17
N SER A 129 -1.21 -12.65 -2.91
CA SER A 129 0.02 -13.21 -2.34
C SER A 129 0.66 -12.32 -1.26
N GLN A 130 0.65 -10.99 -1.45
CA GLN A 130 1.16 -10.07 -0.43
C GLN A 130 0.25 -10.00 0.80
N VAL A 131 -1.07 -10.03 0.61
CA VAL A 131 -2.04 -10.08 1.71
C VAL A 131 -1.90 -11.39 2.48
N ASP A 132 -1.81 -12.52 1.79
CA ASP A 132 -1.62 -13.83 2.41
C ASP A 132 -0.29 -13.89 3.17
N TYR A 133 0.79 -13.32 2.63
CA TYR A 133 2.05 -13.19 3.35
C TYR A 133 1.85 -12.42 4.67
N ILE A 134 1.13 -11.29 4.64
CA ILE A 134 0.82 -10.50 5.85
C ILE A 134 -0.02 -11.33 6.83
N LEU A 135 -0.91 -12.19 6.34
CA LEU A 135 -1.88 -12.91 7.18
C LEU A 135 -1.38 -14.23 7.76
N SER A 136 -0.44 -14.92 7.13
CA SER A 136 0.35 -16.04 7.72
C SER A 136 1.18 -16.83 6.70
N ALA A 137 0.95 -16.66 5.39
CA ALA A 137 1.63 -17.40 4.33
C ALA A 137 3.07 -16.88 4.10
N ASN A 138 3.88 -16.97 5.14
CA ASN A 138 5.26 -16.53 5.17
C ASN A 138 6.13 -17.59 5.88
N PRO A 139 7.47 -17.54 5.74
CA PRO A 139 8.35 -18.54 6.32
C PRO A 139 8.25 -18.73 7.85
N LYS A 140 7.61 -17.78 8.56
CA LYS A 140 7.40 -17.87 10.00
C LYS A 140 6.02 -18.40 10.39
N ASN A 141 5.12 -18.65 9.44
CA ASN A 141 3.71 -18.98 9.68
C ASN A 141 3.05 -18.01 10.68
N LEU A 142 3.41 -16.73 10.60
CA LEU A 142 3.06 -15.70 11.58
C LEU A 142 2.17 -14.65 10.92
N SER A 143 0.99 -14.39 11.48
CA SER A 143 0.20 -13.24 11.05
C SER A 143 0.83 -11.95 11.56
N TYR A 144 1.01 -10.97 10.68
CA TYR A 144 1.39 -9.62 11.05
C TYR A 144 0.18 -8.76 11.47
N MET A 145 -1.04 -9.32 11.43
CA MET A 145 -2.26 -8.69 11.94
C MET A 145 -2.55 -9.20 13.36
N VAL A 146 -2.51 -8.30 14.34
CA VAL A 146 -2.77 -8.65 15.75
C VAL A 146 -4.18 -9.21 15.92
N GLY A 147 -4.29 -10.37 16.56
CA GLY A 147 -5.58 -11.04 16.82
C GLY A 147 -6.11 -11.88 15.66
N PHE A 148 -5.34 -12.03 14.57
CA PHE A 148 -5.73 -12.85 13.43
C PHE A 148 -4.82 -14.08 13.28
N GLY A 149 -5.43 -15.23 12.94
CA GLY A 149 -4.71 -16.49 12.79
C GLY A 149 -4.28 -17.14 14.11
N SER A 150 -3.55 -18.25 14.02
CA SER A 150 -3.11 -19.03 15.18
C SER A 150 -1.84 -18.48 15.86
N SER A 151 -1.09 -17.60 15.19
CA SER A 151 0.13 -16.99 15.71
C SER A 151 0.25 -15.55 15.20
N TYR A 152 0.43 -14.60 16.11
CA TYR A 152 0.58 -13.17 15.81
C TYR A 152 1.39 -12.44 16.89
N PRO A 153 1.93 -11.22 16.63
CA PRO A 153 2.61 -10.42 17.64
C PRO A 153 1.72 -10.08 18.84
N VAL A 154 2.19 -10.44 20.04
CA VAL A 154 1.49 -10.17 21.31
C VAL A 154 2.07 -9.00 22.11
N GLN A 155 3.15 -8.39 21.61
CA GLN A 155 3.83 -7.25 22.24
C GLN A 155 4.02 -6.12 21.23
N VAL A 156 2.91 -5.57 20.74
CA VAL A 156 2.96 -4.41 19.85
C VAL A 156 3.24 -3.13 20.62
N HIS A 157 3.95 -2.20 19.98
CA HIS A 157 4.23 -0.88 20.54
C HIS A 157 2.98 0.01 20.50
N HIS A 158 2.02 -0.27 21.40
CA HIS A 158 0.79 0.49 21.54
C HIS A 158 0.46 0.69 23.02
N ARG A 159 0.61 1.92 23.52
CA ARG A 159 0.53 2.23 24.96
C ARG A 159 -0.72 1.63 25.61
N SER A 160 -1.90 1.89 25.05
CA SER A 160 -3.17 1.43 25.64
C SER A 160 -3.38 -0.09 25.56
N ALA A 161 -2.59 -0.82 24.76
CA ALA A 161 -2.62 -2.29 24.72
C ALA A 161 -1.60 -2.92 25.67
N SER A 162 -0.58 -2.16 26.07
CA SER A 162 0.49 -2.62 26.96
C SER A 162 0.32 -2.20 28.43
N ILE A 163 -0.75 -1.48 28.75
CA ILE A 163 -1.07 -1.06 30.12
C ILE A 163 -2.33 -1.75 30.62
N VAL A 164 -2.35 -2.05 31.93
CA VAL A 164 -3.55 -2.54 32.60
C VAL A 164 -4.64 -1.47 32.58
N SER A 165 -5.89 -1.89 32.40
CA SER A 165 -7.04 -1.00 32.47
C SER A 165 -7.12 -0.33 33.84
N ILE A 166 -7.44 0.97 33.88
CA ILE A 166 -7.69 1.71 35.13
C ILE A 166 -8.88 1.13 35.92
N LYS A 167 -9.81 0.45 35.23
CA LYS A 167 -10.91 -0.28 35.88
C LYS A 167 -10.42 -1.48 36.69
N SER A 168 -9.26 -2.05 36.34
CA SER A 168 -8.66 -3.21 37.00
C SER A 168 -7.56 -2.81 37.99
N ASN A 169 -6.84 -1.72 37.71
CA ASN A 169 -5.77 -1.23 38.56
C ASN A 169 -5.70 0.31 38.51
N LEU A 170 -6.00 0.95 39.64
CA LEU A 170 -6.01 2.41 39.80
C LEU A 170 -4.62 3.02 39.98
N LYS A 171 -3.55 2.21 40.05
CA LYS A 171 -2.19 2.73 40.22
C LYS A 171 -1.76 3.54 38.99
N SER A 172 -1.29 4.76 39.23
CA SER A 172 -0.69 5.60 38.19
C SER A 172 0.57 4.92 37.63
N ILE A 173 0.67 4.87 36.29
CA ILE A 173 1.83 4.32 35.57
C ILE A 173 2.64 5.51 35.05
N GLY A 174 3.88 5.66 35.54
CA GLY A 174 4.79 6.72 35.11
C GLY A 174 5.42 6.45 33.74
N CYS A 175 5.89 7.49 33.06
CA CYS A 175 6.50 7.39 31.72
C CYS A 175 7.76 6.49 31.65
N LYS A 176 8.44 6.25 32.79
CA LYS A 176 9.64 5.42 32.90
C LYS A 176 9.39 4.09 33.63
N SER A 177 8.14 3.79 33.99
CA SER A 177 7.82 2.55 34.69
C SER A 177 7.96 1.35 33.73
N PRO A 178 8.45 0.19 34.20
CA PRO A 178 8.46 -1.03 33.39
C PRO A 178 7.05 -1.33 32.89
N SER A 179 6.92 -1.70 31.62
CA SER A 179 5.65 -2.16 31.06
C SER A 179 5.14 -3.33 31.93
N PRO A 180 3.91 -3.26 32.49
CA PRO A 180 3.32 -4.44 33.11
C PRO A 180 3.26 -5.57 32.06
N PRO A 181 3.28 -6.85 32.47
CA PRO A 181 3.17 -7.96 31.53
C PRO A 181 1.93 -7.74 30.64
N ALA A 182 2.15 -7.79 29.33
CA ALA A 182 1.11 -7.54 28.33
C ALA A 182 -0.09 -8.43 28.64
N MET A 183 -1.28 -7.83 28.69
CA MET A 183 -2.52 -8.58 28.83
C MET A 183 -2.68 -9.38 27.53
N ARG A 184 -2.69 -10.72 27.63
CA ARG A 184 -3.04 -11.56 26.48
C ARG A 184 -4.52 -11.28 26.17
N LEU A 185 -4.78 -10.76 24.96
CA LEU A 185 -6.12 -10.72 24.39
C LEU A 185 -6.63 -12.15 24.18
#